data_AF-A0AAN0IRT3-F1
#
_entry.id   AF-A0AAN0IRT3-F1
#
_cell.length_a   1.000
_cell.length_b   1.000
_cell.length_c   1.000
_cell.angle_alpha   90.00
_cell.angle_beta   90.00
_cell.angle_gamma   90.00
#
_symmetry.space_group_name_H-M   'P 1'
#
loop_
_entity.id
_entity.type
_entity.pdbx_description
1 polymer ?
#
loop_
_entity_poly.entity_id
_entity_poly.type
_entity_poly.pdbx_seq_one_letter_code
_entity_poly.pdbx_strand_id
1 'polypeptide(L)'
;MPPDPCFNDEFVEMRVKFGQTFRKIVKILKTSSSAVEDLSDSIKFSYSYLKPRLTQCHDVSSILELIQEKCSLVNIKLLESIMSELDVKEAVAVIDQYKATVEEFFESVSLRLSLNELFSPIPPLRCETATIYVAKNVDDCTLHDIEELISLAANRLSKVVTLVVVKMGNSFTITCSFPVLRSESLIATALDNIDSLIERGVEKLTIGYSTVYDHKLSQNDKAAATFKKYILTSEMKQQLYASVYSSQGTMEQLLISRTIQLLNSEEELASIQQLKEKNEKLEAEMKVLSGMKWEVDQLRTREIEKVEMLQEKISVQGMKILEKESQQKQLQKFLEEKELEKKAELQKIDELLYSSLQEKDTELQKVIQMQQVNDTQYLQAKRVFLEHFIELSVAIAVTPNRLSVVKQLFDSGLVSETNLHQATEDDTVSGIEKGAVLMKELKAFINERPELISSLVAVLEKNEAFKSIAKRIRK
;
A
#
# COMPACT_ATOMS: atom_id res chain seq x y z
N MET A 1 5.35 -63.12 -57.78
CA MET A 1 5.36 -62.14 -56.69
C MET A 1 6.43 -62.60 -55.72
N PRO A 2 7.47 -61.81 -55.42
CA PRO A 2 8.35 -62.14 -54.31
C PRO A 2 7.50 -62.12 -53.02
N PRO A 3 7.77 -62.98 -52.04
CA PRO A 3 7.09 -62.91 -50.74
C PRO A 3 7.35 -61.52 -50.13
N ASP A 4 6.34 -60.95 -49.48
CA ASP A 4 6.49 -59.78 -48.61
C ASP A 4 7.70 -59.99 -47.69
N PRO A 5 8.53 -58.97 -47.43
CA PRO A 5 9.65 -59.11 -46.50
C PRO A 5 9.05 -59.46 -45.14
N CYS A 6 9.26 -60.71 -44.73
CA CYS A 6 8.94 -61.15 -43.38
C CYS A 6 9.78 -60.25 -42.46
N PHE A 7 9.12 -59.32 -41.76
CA PHE A 7 9.79 -58.50 -40.76
C PHE A 7 10.43 -59.46 -39.76
N ASN A 8 11.73 -59.26 -39.52
CA ASN A 8 12.45 -60.05 -38.52
C ASN A 8 11.89 -59.67 -37.14
N ASP A 9 11.21 -60.62 -36.47
CA ASP A 9 10.48 -60.40 -35.22
C ASP A 9 11.42 -59.89 -34.12
N GLU A 10 12.66 -60.38 -34.08
CA GLU A 10 13.70 -59.93 -33.16
C GLU A 10 14.05 -58.44 -33.37
N PHE A 11 14.11 -57.98 -34.62
CA PHE A 11 14.34 -56.56 -34.92
C PHE A 11 13.12 -55.69 -34.61
N VAL A 12 11.90 -56.20 -34.81
CA VAL A 12 10.67 -55.50 -34.41
C VAL A 12 10.67 -55.30 -32.89
N GLU A 13 10.98 -56.35 -32.13
CA GLU A 13 11.09 -56.28 -30.68
C GLU A 13 12.17 -55.28 -30.24
N MET A 14 13.35 -55.30 -30.87
CA MET A 14 14.41 -54.34 -30.59
C MET A 14 13.99 -52.90 -30.86
N ARG A 15 13.29 -52.63 -31.97
CA ARG A 15 12.75 -51.28 -32.27
C ARG A 15 11.76 -50.81 -31.21
N VAL A 16 10.90 -51.72 -30.73
CA VAL A 16 9.96 -51.42 -29.65
C VAL A 16 10.70 -51.09 -28.36
N LYS A 17 11.67 -51.92 -27.95
CA LYS A 17 12.48 -51.69 -26.75
C LYS A 17 13.26 -50.38 -26.85
N PHE A 18 13.86 -50.08 -28.00
CA PHE A 18 14.55 -48.81 -28.26
C PHE A 18 13.64 -47.61 -28.04
N GLY A 19 12.46 -47.60 -28.67
CA GLY A 19 11.49 -46.51 -28.48
C GLY A 19 10.96 -46.42 -27.03
N GLN A 20 10.81 -47.55 -26.34
CA GLN A 20 10.42 -47.56 -24.92
C GLN A 20 11.50 -46.95 -24.02
N THR A 21 12.79 -47.22 -24.28
CA THR A 21 13.93 -46.62 -23.55
C THR A 21 13.87 -45.10 -23.60
N PHE A 22 13.76 -44.51 -24.79
CA PHE A 22 13.65 -43.06 -24.96
C PHE A 22 12.40 -42.49 -24.27
N ARG A 23 11.24 -43.15 -24.41
CA ARG A 23 10.01 -42.72 -23.72
C ARG A 23 10.13 -42.74 -22.21
N LYS A 24 10.79 -43.76 -21.63
CA LYS A 24 11.05 -43.83 -20.18
C LYS A 24 11.95 -42.68 -19.75
N ILE A 25 13.02 -42.39 -20.48
CA ILE A 25 13.94 -41.29 -20.17
C ILE A 25 13.24 -39.93 -20.28
N VAL A 26 12.41 -39.70 -21.30
CA VAL A 26 11.60 -38.48 -21.41
C VAL A 26 10.69 -38.32 -20.19
N LYS A 27 10.05 -39.39 -19.70
CA LYS A 27 9.22 -39.34 -18.48
C LYS A 27 10.03 -38.99 -17.24
N ILE A 28 11.22 -39.57 -17.09
CA ILE A 28 12.13 -39.28 -15.97
C ILE A 28 12.52 -37.79 -16.01
N LEU A 29 13.00 -37.30 -17.15
CA LEU A 29 13.50 -35.93 -17.28
C LEU A 29 12.39 -34.88 -17.15
N LYS A 30 11.16 -35.18 -17.58
CA LYS A 30 9.99 -34.28 -17.37
C LYS A 30 9.63 -34.06 -15.89
N THR A 31 10.17 -34.85 -14.97
CA THR A 31 9.99 -34.59 -13.53
C THR A 31 10.89 -33.47 -13.01
N SER A 32 11.97 -33.13 -13.73
CA SER A 32 12.86 -32.02 -13.39
C SER A 32 12.46 -30.73 -14.13
N SER A 33 12.40 -29.62 -13.41
CA SER A 33 12.09 -28.30 -13.97
C SER A 33 13.21 -27.72 -14.82
N SER A 34 14.47 -28.11 -14.58
CA SER A 34 15.66 -27.61 -15.30
C SER A 34 16.09 -28.49 -16.47
N ALA A 35 15.41 -29.62 -16.71
CA ALA A 35 15.87 -30.64 -17.67
C ALA A 35 16.14 -30.10 -19.09
N VAL A 36 15.36 -29.14 -19.57
CA VAL A 36 15.56 -28.54 -20.90
C VAL A 36 16.87 -27.75 -20.95
N GLU A 37 17.15 -26.96 -19.91
CA GLU A 37 18.36 -26.14 -19.80
C GLU A 37 19.59 -27.04 -19.64
N ASP A 38 19.53 -28.00 -18.71
CA ASP A 38 20.62 -28.93 -18.42
C ASP A 38 21.00 -29.78 -19.64
N LEU A 39 19.99 -30.36 -20.34
CA LEU A 39 20.22 -31.10 -21.59
C LEU A 39 20.82 -30.20 -22.66
N SER A 40 20.29 -29.00 -22.81
CA SER A 40 20.73 -28.06 -23.84
C SER A 40 22.19 -27.67 -23.63
N ASP A 41 22.58 -27.41 -22.38
CA ASP A 41 23.93 -27.02 -22.04
C ASP A 41 24.89 -28.19 -22.23
N SER A 42 24.53 -29.38 -21.76
CA SER A 42 25.32 -30.60 -21.97
C SER A 42 25.58 -30.87 -23.47
N ILE A 43 24.56 -30.72 -24.32
CA ILE A 43 24.72 -30.82 -25.78
C ILE A 43 25.61 -29.71 -26.35
N LYS A 44 25.42 -28.44 -25.93
CA LYS A 44 26.22 -27.31 -26.42
C LYS A 44 27.71 -27.50 -26.10
N PHE A 45 28.04 -27.97 -24.89
CA PHE A 45 29.42 -28.14 -24.45
C PHE A 45 30.07 -29.41 -25.03
N SER A 46 29.40 -30.56 -24.91
CA SER A 46 30.00 -31.86 -25.24
C SER A 46 29.78 -32.27 -26.71
N TYR A 47 28.72 -31.75 -27.36
CA TYR A 47 28.27 -32.16 -28.70
C TYR A 47 27.93 -30.97 -29.58
N SER A 48 28.86 -30.02 -29.69
CA SER A 48 28.66 -28.74 -30.39
C SER A 48 28.16 -28.86 -31.84
N TYR A 49 28.39 -29.99 -32.51
CA TYR A 49 27.89 -30.28 -33.86
C TYR A 49 26.35 -30.41 -33.93
N LEU A 50 25.67 -30.58 -32.81
CA LEU A 50 24.21 -30.62 -32.71
C LEU A 50 23.58 -29.26 -32.42
N LYS A 51 24.37 -28.24 -32.05
CA LYS A 51 23.88 -26.90 -31.70
C LYS A 51 22.93 -26.29 -32.72
N PRO A 52 23.18 -26.34 -34.05
CA PRO A 52 22.29 -25.71 -35.02
C PRO A 52 20.87 -26.29 -35.02
N ARG A 53 20.73 -27.58 -34.73
CA ARG A 53 19.41 -28.24 -34.62
C ARG A 53 18.80 -28.08 -33.23
N LEU A 54 19.62 -27.89 -32.20
CA LEU A 54 19.17 -27.66 -30.84
C LEU A 54 18.36 -26.36 -30.71
N THR A 55 18.62 -25.33 -31.52
CA THR A 55 17.86 -24.06 -31.51
C THR A 55 16.37 -24.23 -31.83
N GLN A 56 16.02 -25.29 -32.55
CA GLN A 56 14.65 -25.64 -32.92
C GLN A 56 13.96 -26.52 -31.86
N CYS A 57 14.68 -26.92 -30.81
CA CYS A 57 14.17 -27.75 -29.74
C CYS A 57 13.72 -26.85 -28.57
N HIS A 58 12.49 -27.04 -28.10
CA HIS A 58 11.89 -26.20 -27.05
C HIS A 58 11.46 -26.97 -25.81
N ASP A 59 11.50 -28.30 -25.86
CA ASP A 59 11.16 -29.18 -24.75
C ASP A 59 12.02 -30.45 -24.72
N VAL A 60 11.97 -31.16 -23.58
CA VAL A 60 12.72 -32.42 -23.36
C VAL A 60 12.48 -33.43 -24.47
N SER A 61 11.24 -33.56 -24.95
CA SER A 61 10.88 -34.52 -26.00
C SER A 61 11.58 -34.17 -27.31
N SER A 62 11.54 -32.90 -27.74
CA SER A 62 12.23 -32.44 -28.95
C SER A 62 13.75 -32.63 -28.89
N ILE A 63 14.37 -32.40 -27.73
CA ILE A 63 15.81 -32.63 -27.54
C ILE A 63 16.15 -34.12 -27.58
N LEU A 64 15.34 -34.97 -26.92
CA LEU A 64 15.57 -36.41 -26.91
C LEU A 64 15.30 -37.05 -28.28
N GLU A 65 14.37 -36.51 -29.07
CA GLU A 65 14.18 -36.91 -30.47
C GLU A 65 15.44 -36.60 -31.31
N LEU A 66 16.03 -35.41 -31.15
CA LEU A 66 17.30 -35.07 -31.80
C LEU A 66 18.44 -36.03 -31.40
N ILE A 67 18.52 -36.42 -30.13
CA ILE A 67 19.50 -37.42 -29.67
C ILE A 67 19.18 -38.80 -30.26
N GLN A 68 17.91 -39.19 -30.30
CA GLN A 68 17.45 -40.48 -30.82
C GLN A 68 17.81 -40.64 -32.30
N GLU A 69 17.66 -39.59 -33.11
CA GLU A 69 18.06 -39.57 -34.52
C GLU A 69 19.55 -39.80 -34.74
N LYS A 70 20.37 -39.57 -33.71
CA LYS A 70 21.83 -39.76 -33.72
C LYS A 70 22.27 -41.04 -33.02
N CYS A 71 21.31 -41.83 -32.54
CA CYS A 71 21.54 -43.17 -32.01
C CYS A 71 21.11 -44.22 -33.04
N SER A 72 21.45 -45.48 -32.78
CA SER A 72 20.96 -46.64 -33.51
C SER A 72 20.46 -47.69 -32.51
N LEU A 73 19.78 -48.73 -33.00
CA LEU A 73 19.29 -49.83 -32.16
C LEU A 73 20.40 -50.43 -31.28
N VAL A 74 21.64 -50.40 -31.74
CA VAL A 74 22.77 -51.09 -31.08
C VAL A 74 23.83 -50.13 -30.54
N ASN A 75 23.69 -48.82 -30.81
CA ASN A 75 24.59 -47.79 -30.30
C ASN A 75 23.80 -46.60 -29.77
N ILE A 76 23.73 -46.51 -28.43
CA ILE A 76 23.12 -45.41 -27.67
C ILE A 76 24.15 -44.62 -26.85
N LYS A 77 25.45 -44.69 -27.20
CA LYS A 77 26.54 -44.09 -26.42
C LYS A 77 26.41 -42.58 -26.26
N LEU A 78 25.79 -41.89 -27.23
CA LEU A 78 25.46 -40.47 -27.12
C LEU A 78 24.50 -40.21 -25.95
N LEU A 79 23.40 -40.95 -25.89
CA LEU A 79 22.42 -40.86 -24.82
C LEU A 79 23.03 -41.22 -23.47
N GLU A 80 23.78 -42.32 -23.41
CA GLU A 80 24.51 -42.77 -22.22
C GLU A 80 25.42 -41.68 -21.66
N SER A 81 26.22 -41.05 -22.54
CA SER A 81 27.17 -40.03 -22.14
C SER A 81 26.48 -38.78 -21.58
N ILE A 82 25.39 -38.33 -22.21
CA ILE A 82 24.63 -37.17 -21.73
C ILE A 82 23.95 -37.48 -20.39
N MET A 83 23.26 -38.63 -20.26
CA MET A 83 22.58 -38.99 -19.00
C MET A 83 23.56 -39.18 -17.85
N SER A 84 24.77 -39.69 -18.13
CA SER A 84 25.84 -39.81 -17.13
C SER A 84 26.39 -38.45 -16.70
N GLU A 85 26.54 -37.51 -17.64
CA GLU A 85 26.96 -36.13 -17.35
C GLU A 85 25.97 -35.38 -16.45
N LEU A 86 24.67 -35.64 -16.65
CA LEU A 86 23.58 -35.07 -15.86
C LEU A 86 23.36 -35.76 -14.50
N ASP A 87 24.07 -36.86 -14.20
CA ASP A 87 23.94 -37.66 -12.96
C ASP A 87 22.50 -38.11 -12.65
N VAL A 88 21.71 -38.44 -13.68
CA VAL A 88 20.33 -38.91 -13.52
C VAL A 88 20.31 -40.43 -13.34
N LYS A 89 20.41 -40.88 -12.09
CA LYS A 89 20.55 -42.31 -11.72
C LYS A 89 19.46 -43.21 -12.33
N GLU A 90 18.22 -42.77 -12.33
CA GLU A 90 17.10 -43.53 -12.91
C GLU A 90 17.25 -43.67 -14.43
N ALA A 91 17.76 -42.65 -15.12
CA ALA A 91 18.00 -42.71 -16.56
C ALA A 91 19.19 -43.63 -16.88
N VAL A 92 20.26 -43.58 -16.08
CA VAL A 92 21.41 -44.50 -16.19
C VAL A 92 20.96 -45.95 -16.04
N ALA A 93 20.11 -46.26 -15.05
CA ALA A 93 19.57 -47.62 -14.88
C ALA A 93 18.73 -48.10 -16.08
N VAL A 94 17.95 -47.20 -16.70
CA VAL A 94 17.18 -47.50 -17.92
C VAL A 94 18.12 -47.76 -19.11
N ILE A 95 19.22 -47.02 -19.21
CA ILE A 95 20.25 -47.22 -20.25
C ILE A 95 20.95 -48.57 -20.05
N ASP A 96 21.35 -48.91 -18.82
CA ASP A 96 22.02 -50.18 -18.53
C ASP A 96 21.12 -51.39 -18.85
N GLN A 97 19.82 -51.30 -18.54
CA GLN A 97 18.85 -52.32 -18.95
C GLN A 97 18.80 -52.50 -20.47
N TYR A 98 18.83 -51.40 -21.22
CA TYR A 98 18.82 -51.46 -22.67
C TYR A 98 20.14 -52.01 -23.24
N LYS A 99 21.29 -51.67 -22.65
CA LYS A 99 22.59 -52.21 -23.06
C LYS A 99 22.65 -53.73 -22.88
N ALA A 100 22.16 -54.24 -21.75
CA ALA A 100 22.03 -55.69 -21.55
C ALA A 100 21.13 -56.35 -22.61
N THR A 101 20.06 -55.67 -23.04
CA THR A 101 19.20 -56.14 -24.15
C THR A 101 19.97 -56.18 -25.48
N VAL A 102 20.82 -55.19 -25.75
CA VAL A 102 21.65 -55.16 -26.97
C VAL A 102 22.68 -56.30 -26.96
N GLU A 103 23.29 -56.58 -25.81
CA GLU A 103 24.23 -57.70 -25.64
C GLU A 103 23.54 -59.05 -25.92
N GLU A 104 22.37 -59.29 -25.33
CA GLU A 104 21.56 -60.49 -25.60
C GLU A 104 21.15 -60.59 -27.08
N PHE A 105 20.83 -59.45 -27.70
CA PHE A 105 20.51 -59.38 -29.13
C PHE A 105 21.71 -59.75 -30.01
N PHE A 106 22.93 -59.35 -29.64
CA PHE A 106 24.16 -59.72 -30.36
C PHE A 106 24.47 -61.20 -30.26
N GLU A 107 24.17 -61.82 -29.12
CA GLU A 107 24.37 -63.25 -28.90
C GLU A 107 23.32 -64.12 -29.62
N SER A 108 22.08 -63.62 -29.74
CA SER A 108 20.95 -64.39 -30.27
C SER A 108 20.77 -64.27 -31.79
N VAL A 109 21.16 -63.15 -32.40
CA VAL A 109 20.88 -62.88 -33.83
C VAL A 109 22.12 -63.04 -34.69
N SER A 110 22.04 -63.94 -35.68
CA SER A 110 23.12 -64.10 -36.67
C SER A 110 23.23 -62.88 -37.59
N LEU A 111 24.44 -62.63 -38.12
CA LEU A 111 24.66 -61.55 -39.08
C LEU A 111 23.79 -61.70 -40.32
N ARG A 112 23.52 -62.94 -40.75
CA ARG A 112 22.68 -63.25 -41.91
C ARG A 112 21.24 -62.78 -41.75
N LEU A 113 20.68 -62.91 -40.54
CA LEU A 113 19.35 -62.42 -40.21
C LEU A 113 19.31 -60.88 -40.06
N SER A 114 20.47 -60.25 -39.90
CA SER A 114 20.64 -58.81 -39.77
C SER A 114 20.85 -58.09 -41.12
N LEU A 115 20.91 -58.84 -42.22
CA LEU A 115 21.17 -58.28 -43.54
C LEU A 115 20.01 -57.43 -44.02
N ASN A 116 20.33 -56.25 -44.55
CA ASN A 116 19.39 -55.23 -45.03
C ASN A 116 18.47 -54.64 -43.95
N GLU A 117 18.60 -55.06 -42.68
CA GLU A 117 17.91 -54.42 -41.57
C GLU A 117 18.50 -53.04 -41.29
N LEU A 118 17.60 -52.07 -41.07
CA LEU A 118 17.99 -50.69 -40.75
C LEU A 118 18.19 -50.53 -39.25
N PHE A 119 19.42 -50.32 -38.81
CA PHE A 119 19.78 -50.06 -37.42
C PHE A 119 19.56 -48.59 -37.02
N SER A 120 19.60 -47.69 -38.00
CA SER A 120 19.31 -46.26 -37.83
C SER A 120 18.09 -45.86 -38.69
N PRO A 121 17.21 -44.99 -38.19
CA PRO A 121 15.99 -44.58 -38.92
C PRO A 121 16.28 -43.68 -40.13
N ILE A 122 17.40 -42.96 -40.14
CA ILE A 122 17.70 -41.92 -41.13
C ILE A 122 18.88 -42.38 -42.00
N PRO A 123 18.71 -42.50 -43.32
CA PRO A 123 19.82 -42.70 -44.23
C PRO A 123 20.77 -41.49 -44.18
N PRO A 124 22.07 -41.70 -43.91
CA PRO A 124 23.02 -40.59 -43.87
C PRO A 124 23.26 -39.99 -45.25
N LEU A 125 23.64 -38.71 -45.29
CA LEU A 125 24.20 -38.12 -46.50
C LEU A 125 25.52 -38.79 -46.85
N ARG A 126 25.95 -38.70 -48.12
CA ARG A 126 27.23 -39.28 -48.55
C ARG A 126 28.38 -38.79 -47.68
N CYS A 127 28.50 -37.50 -47.42
CA CYS A 127 29.55 -36.94 -46.55
C CYS A 127 29.47 -37.38 -45.08
N GLU A 128 28.35 -37.95 -44.63
CA GLU A 128 28.13 -38.53 -43.30
C GLU A 128 28.23 -40.06 -43.33
N THR A 129 28.53 -40.68 -44.47
CA THR A 129 28.52 -42.15 -44.65
C THR A 129 29.92 -42.71 -44.67
N ALA A 130 30.20 -43.69 -43.80
CA ALA A 130 31.38 -44.53 -43.91
C ALA A 130 30.97 -45.92 -44.43
N THR A 131 31.74 -46.50 -45.35
CA THR A 131 31.51 -47.86 -45.83
C THR A 131 32.75 -48.72 -45.65
N ILE A 132 32.57 -49.90 -45.07
CA ILE A 132 33.62 -50.91 -44.88
C ILE A 132 33.18 -52.13 -45.68
N TYR A 133 33.91 -52.45 -46.74
CA TYR A 133 33.71 -53.69 -47.49
C TYR A 133 34.67 -54.75 -46.97
N VAL A 134 34.10 -55.88 -46.56
CA VAL A 134 34.81 -56.99 -45.93
C VAL A 134 34.72 -58.21 -46.84
N ALA A 135 35.87 -58.73 -47.28
CA ALA A 135 35.96 -59.92 -48.12
C ALA A 135 35.92 -61.21 -47.28
N LYS A 136 34.85 -61.38 -46.52
CA LYS A 136 34.55 -62.58 -45.73
C LYS A 136 33.14 -63.07 -46.04
N ASN A 137 32.90 -64.36 -45.80
CA ASN A 137 31.56 -64.91 -45.83
C ASN A 137 30.76 -64.37 -44.63
N VAL A 138 29.50 -63.99 -44.88
CA VAL A 138 28.56 -63.54 -43.84
C VAL A 138 28.32 -64.62 -42.79
N ASP A 139 28.30 -65.90 -43.22
CA ASP A 139 28.07 -67.03 -42.31
C ASP A 139 29.19 -67.23 -41.27
N ASP A 140 30.38 -66.67 -41.53
CA ASP A 140 31.55 -66.73 -40.64
C ASP A 140 31.66 -65.50 -39.72
N CYS A 141 30.69 -64.59 -39.77
CA CYS A 141 30.73 -63.31 -39.06
C CYS A 141 29.47 -63.11 -38.19
N THR A 142 29.65 -62.39 -37.09
CA THR A 142 28.61 -62.04 -36.11
C THR A 142 28.42 -60.53 -36.06
N LEU A 143 27.36 -60.07 -35.38
CA LEU A 143 27.20 -58.64 -35.08
C LEU A 143 28.34 -58.09 -34.20
N HIS A 144 28.93 -58.92 -33.35
CA HIS A 144 30.09 -58.52 -32.54
C HIS A 144 31.33 -58.25 -33.41
N ASP A 145 31.56 -59.05 -34.47
CA ASP A 145 32.62 -58.78 -35.44
C ASP A 145 32.41 -57.43 -36.16
N ILE A 146 31.15 -57.07 -36.44
CA ILE A 146 30.81 -55.76 -37.03
C ILE A 146 31.12 -54.64 -36.05
N GLU A 147 30.72 -54.78 -34.78
CA GLU A 147 31.03 -53.79 -33.75
C GLU A 147 32.54 -53.62 -33.57
N GLU A 148 33.29 -54.71 -33.58
CA GLU A 148 34.75 -54.67 -33.45
C GLU A 148 35.40 -53.96 -34.64
N LEU A 149 34.95 -54.23 -35.86
CA LEU A 149 35.43 -53.52 -37.06
C LEU A 149 35.15 -52.02 -36.99
N ILE A 150 33.95 -51.62 -36.56
CA ILE A 150 33.60 -50.20 -36.36
C ILE A 150 34.49 -49.60 -35.25
N SER A 151 34.71 -50.33 -34.17
CA SER A 151 35.54 -49.90 -33.04
C SER A 151 37.00 -49.74 -33.43
N LEU A 152 37.55 -50.60 -34.29
CA LEU A 152 38.90 -50.45 -34.82
C LEU A 152 39.01 -49.26 -35.79
N ALA A 153 38.04 -49.11 -36.70
CA ALA A 153 38.06 -48.02 -37.67
C ALA A 153 37.87 -46.63 -37.04
N ALA A 154 37.10 -46.55 -35.95
CA ALA A 154 36.73 -45.28 -35.32
C ALA A 154 37.40 -45.03 -33.96
N ASN A 155 37.93 -46.06 -33.29
CA ASN A 155 38.50 -46.00 -31.95
C ASN A 155 37.63 -45.18 -30.98
N ARG A 156 38.14 -44.06 -30.45
CA ARG A 156 37.43 -43.16 -29.53
C ARG A 156 36.19 -42.52 -30.17
N LEU A 157 36.14 -42.42 -31.50
CA LEU A 157 35.00 -41.91 -32.26
C LEU A 157 33.89 -42.94 -32.44
N SER A 158 34.09 -44.21 -32.06
CA SER A 158 33.04 -45.25 -32.09
C SER A 158 31.76 -44.84 -31.34
N LYS A 159 31.88 -43.93 -30.36
CA LYS A 159 30.74 -43.34 -29.64
C LYS A 159 29.79 -42.53 -30.53
N VAL A 160 30.29 -41.97 -31.62
CA VAL A 160 29.54 -41.12 -32.56
C VAL A 160 29.39 -41.73 -33.95
N VAL A 161 29.95 -42.92 -34.17
CA VAL A 161 29.76 -43.70 -35.41
C VAL A 161 28.67 -44.74 -35.16
N THR A 162 27.59 -44.67 -35.92
CA THR A 162 26.43 -45.56 -35.73
C THR A 162 26.28 -46.50 -36.92
N LEU A 163 26.05 -47.78 -36.64
CA LEU A 163 25.69 -48.75 -37.68
C LEU A 163 24.36 -48.37 -38.31
N VAL A 164 24.30 -48.37 -39.63
CA VAL A 164 23.09 -48.06 -40.40
C VAL A 164 22.51 -49.34 -40.99
N VAL A 165 23.32 -50.09 -41.75
CA VAL A 165 22.89 -51.32 -42.42
C VAL A 165 24.09 -52.18 -42.80
N VAL A 166 23.89 -53.50 -42.81
CA VAL A 166 24.82 -54.45 -43.42
C VAL A 166 24.18 -55.02 -44.67
N LYS A 167 24.85 -54.91 -45.82
CA LYS A 167 24.34 -55.41 -47.12
C LYS A 167 25.16 -56.58 -47.62
N MET A 168 24.47 -57.60 -48.11
CA MET A 168 25.09 -58.80 -48.67
C MET A 168 25.34 -58.67 -50.18
N GLY A 169 26.46 -59.24 -50.61
CA GLY A 169 26.82 -59.58 -51.98
C GLY A 169 27.58 -60.91 -51.98
N ASN A 170 28.67 -61.01 -52.74
CA ASN A 170 29.60 -62.15 -52.63
C ASN A 170 30.43 -62.11 -51.33
N SER A 171 30.49 -60.93 -50.71
CA SER A 171 30.99 -60.64 -49.37
C SER A 171 29.98 -59.66 -48.73
N PHE A 172 30.35 -58.86 -47.72
CA PHE A 172 29.41 -57.88 -47.16
C PHE A 172 29.99 -56.48 -47.02
N THR A 173 29.09 -55.50 -47.02
CA THR A 173 29.40 -54.09 -46.81
C THR A 173 28.69 -53.59 -45.57
N ILE A 174 29.46 -53.06 -44.62
CA ILE A 174 28.98 -52.35 -43.45
C ILE A 174 28.83 -50.89 -43.83
N THR A 175 27.65 -50.31 -43.60
CA THR A 175 27.40 -48.88 -43.77
C THR A 175 27.18 -48.26 -42.39
N CYS A 176 27.96 -47.22 -42.09
CA CYS A 176 27.86 -46.46 -40.86
C CYS A 176 27.58 -44.99 -41.16
N SER A 177 26.96 -44.30 -40.21
CA SER A 177 26.86 -42.84 -40.21
C SER A 177 27.77 -42.22 -39.17
N PHE A 178 28.29 -41.02 -39.46
CA PHE A 178 29.14 -40.27 -38.55
C PHE A 178 28.94 -38.76 -38.73
N PRO A 179 29.20 -37.92 -37.71
CA PRO A 179 29.13 -36.47 -37.87
C PRO A 179 30.22 -35.97 -38.83
N VAL A 180 29.83 -35.23 -39.87
CA VAL A 180 30.78 -34.68 -40.87
C VAL A 180 31.94 -33.91 -40.22
N LEU A 181 31.72 -33.21 -39.10
CA LEU A 181 32.76 -32.48 -38.38
C LEU A 181 33.89 -33.37 -37.82
N ARG A 182 33.72 -34.70 -37.83
CA ARG A 182 34.71 -35.70 -37.42
C ARG A 182 35.41 -36.37 -38.59
N SER A 183 35.20 -35.91 -39.82
CA SER A 183 35.77 -36.53 -41.04
C SER A 183 37.28 -36.71 -40.96
N GLU A 184 38.03 -35.64 -40.67
CA GLU A 184 39.49 -35.69 -40.62
C GLU A 184 40.00 -36.65 -39.55
N SER A 185 39.46 -36.55 -38.34
CA SER A 185 39.84 -37.42 -37.23
C SER A 185 39.48 -38.88 -37.49
N LEU A 186 38.35 -39.15 -38.15
CA LEU A 186 37.93 -40.50 -38.50
C LEU A 186 38.81 -41.09 -39.60
N ILE A 187 39.17 -40.30 -40.62
CA ILE A 187 40.12 -40.70 -41.67
C ILE A 187 41.49 -41.03 -41.07
N ALA A 188 42.03 -40.14 -40.23
CA ALA A 188 43.30 -40.37 -39.56
C ALA A 188 43.27 -41.63 -38.68
N THR A 189 42.20 -41.79 -37.89
CA THR A 189 42.05 -42.97 -37.01
C THR A 189 41.97 -44.27 -37.81
N ALA A 190 41.20 -44.29 -38.90
CA ALA A 190 41.10 -45.45 -39.76
C ALA A 190 42.44 -45.80 -40.43
N LEU A 191 43.21 -44.78 -40.83
CA LEU A 191 44.57 -44.95 -41.36
C LEU A 191 45.53 -45.51 -40.31
N ASP A 192 45.48 -45.02 -39.08
CA ASP A 192 46.34 -45.50 -37.99
C ASP A 192 46.11 -47.00 -37.71
N ASN A 193 44.86 -47.45 -37.85
CA ASN A 193 44.43 -48.82 -37.56
C ASN A 193 44.32 -49.71 -38.82
N ILE A 194 44.86 -49.26 -39.96
CA ILE A 194 44.60 -49.92 -41.25
C ILE A 194 45.10 -51.37 -41.32
N ASP A 195 46.23 -51.70 -40.67
CA ASP A 195 46.75 -53.08 -40.66
C ASP A 195 45.75 -54.04 -40.01
N SER A 196 45.23 -53.68 -38.83
CA SER A 196 44.26 -54.49 -38.09
C SER A 196 42.94 -54.65 -38.85
N LEU A 197 42.55 -53.63 -39.63
CA LEU A 197 41.39 -53.70 -40.51
C LEU A 197 41.64 -54.68 -41.67
N ILE A 198 42.81 -54.61 -42.31
CA ILE A 198 43.20 -55.53 -43.40
C ILE A 198 43.31 -56.97 -42.89
N GLU A 199 43.92 -57.20 -41.73
CA GLU A 199 44.00 -58.51 -41.07
C GLU A 199 42.61 -59.13 -40.83
N ARG A 200 41.60 -58.27 -40.61
CA ARG A 200 40.21 -58.69 -40.42
C ARG A 200 39.42 -58.81 -41.72
N GLY A 201 40.06 -58.66 -42.88
CA GLY A 201 39.46 -58.89 -44.19
C GLY A 201 38.86 -57.65 -44.85
N VAL A 202 39.16 -56.45 -44.35
CA VAL A 202 38.73 -55.21 -45.01
C VAL A 202 39.51 -55.03 -46.31
N GLU A 203 38.80 -55.00 -47.43
CA GLU A 203 39.38 -54.77 -48.76
C GLU A 203 39.14 -53.34 -49.26
N LYS A 204 38.13 -52.65 -48.74
CA LYS A 204 37.86 -51.26 -49.09
C LYS A 204 37.21 -50.51 -47.93
N LEU A 205 37.70 -49.31 -47.67
CA LEU A 205 37.17 -48.38 -46.67
C LEU A 205 37.01 -46.99 -47.27
N THR A 206 35.80 -46.46 -47.20
CA THR A 206 35.49 -45.08 -47.60
C THR A 206 34.89 -44.30 -46.43
N ILE A 207 35.30 -43.05 -46.28
CA ILE A 207 34.72 -42.10 -45.32
C ILE A 207 34.26 -40.88 -46.11
N GLY A 208 32.95 -40.82 -46.34
CA GLY A 208 32.32 -39.85 -47.20
C GLY A 208 32.83 -39.89 -48.64
N TYR A 209 33.43 -38.79 -49.09
CA TYR A 209 34.08 -38.73 -50.40
C TYR A 209 35.51 -39.28 -50.40
N SER A 210 36.12 -39.51 -49.23
CA SER A 210 37.47 -40.06 -49.11
C SER A 210 37.48 -41.58 -49.27
N THR A 211 38.39 -42.10 -50.10
CA THR A 211 38.75 -43.52 -50.12
C THR A 211 40.01 -43.68 -49.27
N VAL A 212 39.85 -44.27 -48.09
CA VAL A 212 40.94 -44.49 -47.13
C VAL A 212 41.80 -45.68 -47.54
N TYR A 213 41.15 -46.73 -48.03
CA TYR A 213 41.80 -47.94 -48.50
C TYR A 213 40.98 -48.58 -49.61
N ASP A 214 41.65 -49.08 -50.64
CA ASP A 214 41.06 -49.90 -51.69
C ASP A 214 42.12 -50.85 -52.22
N HIS A 215 41.97 -52.13 -51.90
CA HIS A 215 42.89 -53.19 -52.28
C HIS A 215 43.14 -53.25 -53.79
N LYS A 216 42.13 -52.92 -54.62
CA LYS A 216 42.25 -52.96 -56.08
C LYS A 216 43.09 -51.81 -56.63
N LEU A 217 43.04 -50.64 -56.00
CA LEU A 217 43.89 -49.50 -56.38
C LEU A 217 45.35 -49.75 -55.98
N SER A 218 45.58 -50.49 -54.89
CA SER A 218 46.93 -50.84 -54.42
C SER A 218 47.66 -51.89 -55.28
N GLN A 219 46.97 -52.61 -56.19
CA GLN A 219 47.57 -53.64 -57.06
C GLN A 219 48.08 -53.13 -58.42
N ASN A 220 47.71 -51.92 -58.85
CA ASN A 220 48.09 -51.39 -60.17
C ASN A 220 49.54 -50.88 -60.26
N ASP A 221 50.25 -50.80 -59.13
CA ASP A 221 51.69 -50.54 -59.09
C ASP A 221 52.48 -51.86 -59.17
N LYS A 222 53.54 -51.89 -59.99
CA LYS A 222 54.37 -53.05 -60.38
C LYS A 222 55.10 -53.80 -59.22
N ALA A 223 54.69 -53.61 -57.97
CA ALA A 223 55.19 -54.29 -56.77
C ALA A 223 54.23 -55.41 -56.26
N ALA A 224 53.38 -55.94 -57.14
CA ALA A 224 52.26 -56.83 -56.81
C ALA A 224 52.62 -58.26 -56.34
N ALA A 225 53.89 -58.62 -56.18
CA ALA A 225 54.28 -59.97 -55.72
C ALA A 225 54.34 -60.11 -54.18
N THR A 226 54.23 -59.02 -53.41
CA THR A 226 54.53 -59.04 -51.95
C THR A 226 53.31 -58.77 -51.07
N PHE A 227 52.09 -58.66 -51.61
CA PHE A 227 50.84 -58.47 -50.84
C PHE A 227 50.32 -59.75 -50.15
N LYS A 228 51.23 -60.65 -49.74
CA LYS A 228 50.94 -61.87 -48.96
C LYS A 228 51.52 -61.82 -47.54
N LYS A 229 51.72 -60.62 -47.00
CA LYS A 229 52.01 -60.41 -45.58
C LYS A 229 51.09 -59.32 -45.08
N TYR A 230 50.22 -59.68 -44.14
CA TYR A 230 49.09 -58.88 -43.62
C TYR A 230 49.49 -57.58 -42.89
N ILE A 231 50.71 -57.07 -43.05
CA ILE A 231 51.24 -55.88 -42.37
C ILE A 231 51.83 -54.94 -43.40
N LEU A 232 51.31 -53.70 -43.50
CA LEU A 232 51.93 -52.64 -44.31
C LEU A 232 53.25 -52.22 -43.67
N THR A 233 54.32 -52.12 -44.45
CA THR A 233 55.58 -51.55 -43.95
C THR A 233 55.41 -50.06 -43.63
N SER A 234 56.29 -49.50 -42.80
CA SER A 234 56.24 -48.07 -42.47
C SER A 234 56.27 -47.17 -43.71
N GLU A 235 57.05 -47.53 -44.73
CA GLU A 235 57.13 -46.78 -46.00
C GLU A 235 55.81 -46.86 -46.78
N MET A 236 55.20 -48.05 -46.85
CA MET A 236 53.90 -48.24 -47.51
C MET A 236 52.79 -47.45 -46.81
N LYS A 237 52.81 -47.40 -45.48
CA LYS A 237 51.87 -46.56 -44.71
C LYS A 237 52.05 -45.09 -45.05
N GLN A 238 53.28 -44.57 -45.05
CA GLN A 238 53.51 -43.17 -45.40
C GLN A 238 53.01 -42.84 -46.82
N GLN A 239 53.23 -43.74 -47.79
CA GLN A 239 52.70 -43.59 -49.14
C GLN A 239 51.17 -43.62 -49.17
N LEU A 240 50.54 -44.53 -48.41
CA LEU A 240 49.09 -44.59 -48.27
C LEU A 240 48.54 -43.27 -47.71
N TYR A 241 49.10 -42.75 -46.61
CA TYR A 241 48.69 -41.46 -46.03
C TYR A 241 48.81 -40.34 -47.05
N ALA A 242 49.97 -40.23 -47.72
CA ALA A 242 50.17 -39.20 -48.74
C ALA A 242 49.15 -39.31 -49.88
N SER A 243 48.87 -40.52 -50.35
CA SER A 243 47.89 -40.76 -51.43
C SER A 243 46.45 -40.41 -51.01
N VAL A 244 46.05 -40.76 -49.78
CA VAL A 244 44.71 -40.48 -49.26
C VAL A 244 44.49 -38.98 -49.13
N TYR A 245 45.42 -38.25 -48.50
CA TYR A 245 45.30 -36.81 -48.31
C TYR A 245 45.50 -35.99 -49.60
N SER A 246 46.18 -36.54 -50.60
CA SER A 246 46.33 -35.90 -51.92
C SER A 246 45.16 -36.20 -52.88
N SER A 247 44.26 -37.11 -52.51
CA SER A 247 43.12 -37.47 -53.35
C SER A 247 42.07 -36.37 -53.40
N GLN A 248 41.45 -36.19 -54.58
CA GLN A 248 40.37 -35.22 -54.77
C GLN A 248 39.20 -35.49 -53.80
N GLY A 249 38.82 -36.75 -53.60
CA GLY A 249 37.72 -37.12 -52.71
C GLY A 249 37.96 -36.75 -51.24
N THR A 250 39.20 -36.90 -50.74
CA THR A 250 39.55 -36.44 -49.39
C THR A 250 39.51 -34.91 -49.30
N MET A 251 40.04 -34.21 -50.32
CA MET A 251 39.97 -32.75 -50.36
C MET A 251 38.52 -32.25 -50.33
N GLU A 252 37.62 -32.85 -51.13
CA GLU A 252 36.18 -32.55 -51.13
C GLU A 252 35.55 -32.80 -49.76
N GLN A 253 35.84 -33.95 -49.12
CA GLN A 253 35.31 -34.28 -47.79
C GLN A 253 35.76 -33.27 -46.72
N LEU A 254 37.04 -32.91 -46.71
CA LEU A 254 37.60 -31.96 -45.75
C LEU A 254 37.08 -30.54 -46.00
N LEU A 255 36.89 -30.14 -47.26
CA LEU A 255 36.25 -28.87 -47.61
C LEU A 255 34.81 -28.81 -47.10
N ILE A 256 34.00 -29.85 -47.35
CA ILE A 256 32.62 -29.92 -46.83
C ILE A 256 32.62 -29.81 -45.30
N SER A 257 33.49 -30.57 -44.62
CA SER A 257 33.63 -30.50 -43.17
C SER A 257 33.98 -29.09 -42.71
N ARG A 258 34.93 -28.43 -43.38
CA ARG A 258 35.35 -27.07 -43.04
C ARG A 258 34.26 -26.04 -43.29
N THR A 259 33.54 -26.13 -44.41
CA THR A 259 32.41 -25.25 -44.73
C THR A 259 31.33 -25.34 -43.67
N ILE A 260 30.96 -26.55 -43.22
CA ILE A 260 29.95 -26.72 -42.16
C ILE A 260 30.44 -26.13 -40.83
N GLN A 261 31.74 -26.27 -40.47
CA GLN A 261 32.29 -25.60 -39.28
C GLN A 261 32.16 -24.08 -39.36
N LEU A 262 32.46 -23.50 -40.52
CA LEU A 262 32.37 -22.04 -40.73
C LEU A 262 30.92 -21.57 -40.65
N LEU A 263 29.99 -22.25 -41.32
CA LEU A 263 28.56 -21.92 -41.27
C LEU A 263 28.02 -21.95 -39.83
N ASN A 264 28.36 -22.99 -39.07
CA ASN A 264 27.97 -23.07 -37.66
C ASN A 264 28.57 -21.92 -36.82
N SER A 265 29.77 -21.44 -37.16
CA SER A 265 30.43 -20.34 -36.45
C SER A 265 29.84 -18.97 -36.82
N GLU A 266 29.46 -18.77 -38.09
CA GLU A 266 28.82 -17.53 -38.57
C GLU A 266 27.42 -17.36 -37.97
N GLU A 267 26.65 -18.43 -37.86
CA GLU A 267 25.34 -18.43 -37.20
C GLU A 267 25.45 -18.10 -35.70
N GLU A 268 26.49 -18.61 -35.02
CA GLU A 268 26.81 -18.25 -33.64
C GLU A 268 27.15 -16.75 -33.51
N LEU A 269 27.97 -16.20 -34.41
CA LEU A 269 28.32 -14.77 -34.41
C LEU A 269 27.09 -13.88 -34.64
N ALA A 270 26.22 -14.24 -35.58
CA ALA A 270 24.99 -13.50 -35.84
C ALA A 270 24.06 -13.49 -34.61
N SER A 271 23.92 -14.64 -33.93
CA SER A 271 23.11 -14.76 -32.71
C SER A 271 23.67 -13.93 -31.56
N ILE A 272 25.00 -13.95 -31.36
CA ILE A 272 25.69 -13.14 -30.34
C ILE A 272 25.48 -11.65 -30.62
N GLN A 273 25.55 -11.23 -31.88
CA GLN A 273 25.38 -9.83 -32.26
C GLN A 273 23.96 -9.33 -31.99
N GLN A 274 22.93 -10.13 -32.28
CA GLN A 274 21.54 -9.81 -31.92
C GLN A 274 21.34 -9.71 -30.40
N LEU A 275 21.94 -10.61 -29.62
CA LEU A 275 21.88 -10.55 -28.16
C LEU A 275 22.55 -9.28 -27.62
N LYS A 276 23.69 -8.88 -28.20
CA LYS A 276 24.39 -7.66 -27.82
C LYS A 276 23.54 -6.41 -28.07
N GLU A 277 22.93 -6.29 -29.24
CA GLU A 277 22.01 -5.18 -29.57
C GLU A 277 20.83 -5.11 -28.60
N LYS A 278 20.23 -6.27 -28.26
CA LYS A 278 19.14 -6.34 -27.29
C LYS A 278 19.58 -5.93 -25.89
N ASN A 279 20.79 -6.31 -25.48
CA ASN A 279 21.34 -5.98 -24.18
C ASN A 279 21.65 -4.48 -24.05
N GLU A 280 22.22 -3.86 -25.08
CA GLU A 280 22.46 -2.41 -25.13
C GLU A 280 21.15 -1.62 -25.02
N LYS A 281 20.08 -2.09 -25.66
CA LYS A 281 18.74 -1.49 -25.54
C LYS A 281 18.19 -1.59 -24.11
N LEU A 282 18.31 -2.77 -23.49
CA LEU A 282 17.88 -3.01 -22.11
C LEU A 282 18.63 -2.12 -21.11
N GLU A 283 19.94 -1.93 -21.30
CA GLU A 283 20.76 -1.07 -20.46
C GLU A 283 20.34 0.40 -20.56
N ALA A 284 20.02 0.87 -21.78
CA ALA A 284 19.46 2.20 -21.99
C ALA A 284 18.11 2.39 -21.28
N GLU A 285 17.21 1.42 -21.35
CA GLU A 285 15.91 1.44 -20.66
C GLU A 285 16.08 1.45 -19.13
N MET A 286 17.00 0.65 -18.58
CA MET A 286 17.32 0.66 -17.15
C MET A 286 17.84 2.02 -16.67
N LYS A 287 18.66 2.69 -17.48
CA LYS A 287 19.19 4.02 -17.15
C LYS A 287 18.08 5.08 -17.08
N VAL A 288 17.11 5.02 -18.00
CA VAL A 288 15.92 5.89 -17.98
C VAL A 288 15.07 5.63 -16.75
N LEU A 289 14.78 4.36 -16.44
CA LEU A 289 14.01 3.98 -15.25
C LEU A 289 14.69 4.44 -13.96
N SER A 290 16.02 4.32 -13.87
CA SER A 290 16.79 4.82 -12.74
C SER A 290 16.67 6.34 -12.58
N GLY A 291 16.69 7.09 -13.68
CA GLY A 291 16.47 8.54 -13.66
C GLY A 291 15.07 8.92 -13.17
N MET A 292 14.04 8.27 -13.71
CA MET A 292 12.65 8.46 -13.28
C MET A 292 12.45 8.14 -11.80
N LYS A 293 13.08 7.06 -11.31
CA LYS A 293 13.02 6.70 -9.89
C LYS A 293 13.61 7.78 -8.99
N TRP A 294 14.77 8.34 -9.36
CA TRP A 294 15.37 9.44 -8.62
C TRP A 294 14.46 10.67 -8.58
N GLU A 295 13.81 11.03 -9.68
CA GLU A 295 12.85 12.14 -9.70
C GLU A 295 11.64 11.88 -8.78
N VAL A 296 11.10 10.67 -8.77
CA VAL A 296 10.00 10.28 -7.88
C VAL A 296 10.41 10.36 -6.41
N ASP A 297 11.62 9.89 -6.07
CA ASP A 297 12.14 9.96 -4.69
C ASP A 297 12.36 11.42 -4.23
N GLN A 298 12.84 12.28 -5.12
CA GLN A 298 12.95 13.73 -4.87
C GLN A 298 11.59 14.37 -4.61
N LEU A 299 10.57 14.04 -5.41
CA LEU A 299 9.22 14.55 -5.21
C LEU A 299 8.62 14.06 -3.89
N ARG A 300 8.76 12.78 -3.56
CA ARG A 300 8.31 12.22 -2.27
C ARG A 300 8.95 12.93 -1.08
N THR A 301 10.24 13.23 -1.15
CA THR A 301 10.96 13.93 -0.08
C THR A 301 10.37 15.32 0.15
N ARG A 302 10.13 16.10 -0.92
CA ARG A 302 9.48 17.42 -0.83
C ARG A 302 8.05 17.34 -0.29
N GLU A 303 7.31 16.30 -0.64
CA GLU A 303 5.94 16.07 -0.12
C GLU A 303 5.96 15.82 1.39
N ILE A 304 6.90 15.00 1.87
CA ILE A 304 7.10 14.71 3.30
C ILE A 304 7.41 16.00 4.07
N GLU A 305 8.37 16.80 3.60
CA GLU A 305 8.73 18.09 4.24
C GLU A 305 7.52 19.05 4.33
N LYS A 306 6.67 19.09 3.29
CA LYS A 306 5.45 19.91 3.31
C LYS A 306 4.45 19.42 4.35
N VAL A 307 4.28 18.10 4.49
CA VAL A 307 3.37 17.50 5.47
C VAL A 307 3.85 17.80 6.90
N GLU A 308 5.15 17.69 7.15
CA GLU A 308 5.74 18.02 8.46
C GLU A 308 5.51 19.49 8.82
N MET A 309 5.77 20.42 7.90
CA MET A 309 5.48 21.85 8.13
C MET A 309 4.00 22.13 8.43
N LEU A 310 3.07 21.41 7.77
CA LEU A 310 1.64 21.56 8.03
C LEU A 310 1.24 20.99 9.39
N GLN A 311 1.78 19.85 9.79
CA GLN A 311 1.55 19.26 11.12
C GLN A 311 2.05 20.18 12.24
N GLU A 312 3.20 20.83 12.06
CA GLU A 312 3.72 21.79 13.02
C GLU A 312 2.80 23.03 13.14
N LYS A 313 2.34 23.58 12.01
CA LYS A 313 1.36 24.68 12.00
C LYS A 313 0.05 24.30 12.69
N ILE A 314 -0.47 23.10 12.45
CA ILE A 314 -1.69 22.60 13.11
C ILE A 314 -1.47 22.51 14.62
N SER A 315 -0.31 22.02 15.06
CA SER A 315 0.02 21.90 16.49
C SER A 315 0.09 23.27 17.18
N VAL A 316 0.75 24.25 16.55
CA VAL A 316 0.82 25.64 17.05
C VAL A 316 -0.57 26.27 17.12
N GLN A 317 -1.42 26.07 16.12
CA GLN A 317 -2.79 26.57 16.15
C GLN A 317 -3.63 25.88 17.25
N GLY A 318 -3.45 24.58 17.45
CA GLY A 318 -4.09 23.83 18.53
C GLY A 318 -3.76 24.40 19.92
N MET A 319 -2.50 24.72 20.20
CA MET A 319 -2.11 25.36 21.46
C MET A 319 -2.77 26.74 21.66
N LYS A 320 -2.85 27.56 20.61
CA LYS A 320 -3.54 28.87 20.68
C LYS A 320 -5.03 28.74 20.96
N ILE A 321 -5.67 27.70 20.44
CA ILE A 321 -7.09 27.42 20.72
C ILE A 321 -7.26 27.05 22.19
N LEU A 322 -6.44 26.14 22.72
CA LEU A 322 -6.49 25.74 24.13
C LEU A 322 -6.27 26.93 25.09
N GLU A 323 -5.35 27.83 24.74
CA GLU A 323 -5.09 29.05 25.52
C GLU A 323 -6.33 29.97 25.55
N LYS A 324 -6.97 30.17 24.39
CA LYS A 324 -8.21 30.94 24.29
C LYS A 324 -9.37 30.30 25.05
N GLU A 325 -9.51 28.97 25.00
CA GLU A 325 -10.52 28.25 25.78
C GLU A 325 -10.31 28.41 27.29
N SER A 326 -9.06 28.38 27.74
CA SER A 326 -8.71 28.65 29.14
C SER A 326 -9.07 30.07 29.56
N GLN A 327 -8.72 31.07 28.74
CA GLN A 327 -9.10 32.47 28.99
C GLN A 327 -10.62 32.66 29.04
N GLN A 328 -11.35 32.02 28.11
CA GLN A 328 -12.81 32.08 28.07
C GLN A 328 -13.43 31.47 29.33
N LYS A 329 -12.94 30.31 29.80
CA LYS A 329 -13.40 29.70 31.06
C LYS A 329 -13.15 30.60 32.27
N GLN A 330 -11.99 31.26 32.34
CA GLN A 330 -11.69 32.21 33.42
C GLN A 330 -12.64 33.41 33.40
N LEU A 331 -12.91 33.97 32.21
CA LEU A 331 -13.82 35.10 32.05
C LEU A 331 -15.26 34.73 32.44
N GLN A 332 -15.71 33.53 32.06
CA GLN A 332 -17.04 33.03 32.42
C GLN A 332 -17.19 32.89 33.94
N LYS A 333 -16.18 32.34 34.61
CA LYS A 333 -16.17 32.23 36.08
C LYS A 333 -16.20 33.61 36.76
N PHE A 334 -15.44 34.58 36.26
CA PHE A 334 -15.45 35.95 36.78
C PHE A 334 -16.83 36.62 36.62
N LEU A 335 -17.50 36.40 35.49
CA LEU A 335 -18.86 36.90 35.27
C LEU A 335 -19.86 36.29 36.25
N GLU A 336 -19.82 34.97 36.48
CA GLU A 336 -20.67 34.29 37.46
C GLU A 336 -20.46 34.83 38.89
N GLU A 337 -19.21 35.06 39.29
CA GLU A 337 -18.88 35.68 40.59
C GLU A 337 -19.46 37.10 40.71
N LYS A 338 -19.36 37.90 39.65
CA LYS A 338 -19.91 39.27 39.62
C LYS A 338 -21.43 39.31 39.65
N GLU A 339 -22.11 38.37 38.98
CA GLU A 339 -23.56 38.24 39.07
C GLU A 339 -24.01 37.89 40.49
N LEU A 340 -23.29 36.99 41.16
CA LEU A 340 -23.57 36.61 42.55
C LEU A 340 -23.40 37.80 43.51
N GLU A 341 -22.32 38.56 43.35
CA GLU A 341 -22.05 39.78 44.14
C GLU A 341 -23.15 40.82 43.96
N LYS A 342 -23.52 41.11 42.71
CA LYS A 342 -24.60 42.07 42.41
C LYS A 342 -25.95 41.62 42.98
N LYS A 343 -26.24 40.32 42.95
CA LYS A 343 -27.47 39.77 43.54
C LYS A 343 -27.49 39.95 45.07
N ALA A 344 -26.35 39.75 45.73
CA ALA A 344 -26.23 39.98 47.17
C ALA A 344 -26.34 41.46 47.56
N GLU A 345 -25.80 42.38 46.75
CA GLU A 345 -25.97 43.82 46.95
C GLU A 345 -27.43 44.25 46.78
N LEU A 346 -28.12 43.74 45.76
CA LEU A 346 -29.54 44.05 45.55
C LEU A 346 -30.39 43.60 46.74
N GLN A 347 -30.10 42.41 47.28
CA GLN A 347 -30.80 41.87 48.45
C GLN A 347 -30.59 42.74 49.71
N LYS A 348 -29.38 43.29 49.92
CA LYS A 348 -29.11 44.25 51.00
C LYS A 348 -29.89 45.55 50.85
N ILE A 349 -30.02 46.06 49.62
CA ILE A 349 -30.78 47.28 49.34
C ILE A 349 -32.26 47.08 49.67
N ASP A 350 -32.83 45.94 49.28
CA ASP A 350 -34.23 45.60 49.60
C ASP A 350 -34.48 45.54 51.12
N GLU A 351 -33.58 44.93 51.90
CA GLU A 351 -33.70 44.88 53.37
C GLU A 351 -33.64 46.27 54.03
N LEU A 352 -32.78 47.16 53.54
CA LEU A 352 -32.67 48.54 54.03
C LEU A 352 -33.92 49.36 53.70
N LEU A 353 -34.45 49.23 52.48
CA LEU A 353 -35.69 49.90 52.06
C LEU A 353 -36.88 49.46 52.92
N TYR A 354 -37.00 48.17 53.19
CA TYR A 354 -38.07 47.63 54.03
C TYR A 354 -38.01 48.19 55.46
N SER A 355 -36.81 48.25 56.05
CA SER A 355 -36.60 48.79 57.40
C SER A 355 -36.93 50.28 57.50
N SER A 356 -36.54 51.08 56.50
CA SER A 356 -36.80 52.51 56.42
C SER A 356 -38.30 52.84 56.30
N LEU A 357 -39.05 52.06 55.52
CA LEU A 357 -40.51 52.20 55.38
C LEU A 357 -41.23 51.93 56.71
N GLN A 358 -40.80 50.92 57.47
CA GLN A 358 -41.40 50.56 58.76
C GLN A 358 -41.20 51.66 59.82
N GLU A 359 -40.04 52.32 59.80
CA GLU A 359 -39.76 53.46 60.69
C GLU A 359 -40.68 54.66 60.38
N LYS A 360 -40.88 54.96 59.08
CA LYS A 360 -41.75 56.07 58.64
C LYS A 360 -43.23 55.85 58.97
N ASP A 361 -43.72 54.62 58.85
CA ASP A 361 -45.10 54.27 59.25
C ASP A 361 -45.34 54.53 60.75
N THR A 362 -44.33 54.20 61.58
CA THR A 362 -44.36 54.42 63.03
C THR A 362 -44.39 55.91 63.40
N GLU A 363 -43.64 56.76 62.69
CA GLU A 363 -43.68 58.22 62.88
C GLU A 363 -45.06 58.80 62.55
N LEU A 364 -45.68 58.35 61.44
CA LEU A 364 -46.97 58.86 60.99
C LEU A 364 -48.08 58.59 62.02
N GLN A 365 -48.09 57.42 62.65
CA GLN A 365 -49.07 57.09 63.69
C GLN A 365 -49.00 58.01 64.91
N LYS A 366 -47.79 58.45 65.31
CA LYS A 366 -47.62 59.37 66.46
C LYS A 366 -48.19 60.77 66.18
N VAL A 367 -48.06 61.27 64.96
CA VAL A 367 -48.56 62.60 64.58
C VAL A 367 -50.10 62.63 64.60
N ILE A 368 -50.75 61.57 64.10
CA ILE A 368 -52.22 61.47 64.09
C ILE A 368 -52.79 61.55 65.52
N GLN A 369 -52.11 60.93 66.49
CA GLN A 369 -52.58 60.87 67.88
C GLN A 369 -52.51 62.23 68.60
N MET A 370 -51.51 63.08 68.30
CA MET A 370 -51.40 64.42 68.89
C MET A 370 -52.47 65.39 68.41
N GLN A 371 -52.89 65.30 67.15
CA GLN A 371 -53.87 66.24 66.58
C GLN A 371 -55.27 66.07 67.21
N GLN A 372 -55.69 64.85 67.51
CA GLN A 372 -57.00 64.55 68.08
C GLN A 372 -57.21 65.13 69.50
N VAL A 373 -56.12 65.29 70.27
CA VAL A 373 -56.19 65.83 71.64
C VAL A 373 -56.48 67.33 71.64
N ASN A 374 -55.91 68.09 70.70
CA ASN A 374 -56.05 69.54 70.64
C ASN A 374 -57.48 69.98 70.25
N ASP A 375 -58.11 69.32 69.28
CA ASP A 375 -59.45 69.70 68.80
C ASP A 375 -60.53 69.57 69.89
N THR A 376 -60.33 68.64 70.84
CA THR A 376 -61.27 68.39 71.94
C THR A 376 -61.27 69.52 72.98
N GLN A 377 -60.11 70.14 73.25
CA GLN A 377 -59.98 71.22 74.24
C GLN A 377 -60.61 72.54 73.76
N TYR A 378 -60.49 72.89 72.47
CA TYR A 378 -61.03 74.14 71.94
C TYR A 378 -62.57 74.19 71.94
N LEU A 379 -63.24 73.07 71.66
CA LEU A 379 -64.69 72.99 71.69
C LEU A 379 -65.26 73.18 73.11
N GLN A 380 -64.53 72.74 74.12
CA GLN A 380 -64.94 72.85 75.52
C GLN A 380 -64.85 74.30 76.03
N ALA A 381 -63.76 75.01 75.70
CA ALA A 381 -63.59 76.42 76.07
C ALA A 381 -64.68 77.33 75.46
N LYS A 382 -65.03 77.11 74.19
CA LYS A 382 -66.09 77.87 73.48
C LYS A 382 -67.45 77.76 74.15
N ARG A 383 -67.79 76.59 74.72
CA ARG A 383 -69.06 76.35 75.42
C ARG A 383 -69.19 77.23 76.66
N VAL A 384 -68.16 77.26 77.51
CA VAL A 384 -68.19 77.98 78.80
C VAL A 384 -68.36 79.49 78.61
N PHE A 385 -67.70 80.06 77.59
CA PHE A 385 -67.87 81.49 77.26
C PHE A 385 -69.32 81.84 76.91
N LEU A 386 -69.99 81.00 76.12
CA LEU A 386 -71.37 81.23 75.69
C LEU A 386 -72.36 81.18 76.87
N GLU A 387 -72.10 80.34 77.88
CA GLU A 387 -72.95 80.23 79.08
C GLU A 387 -72.98 81.54 79.88
N HIS A 388 -71.84 82.24 79.97
CA HIS A 388 -71.71 83.48 80.76
C HIS A 388 -71.88 84.75 79.93
N PHE A 389 -72.18 84.60 78.63
CA PHE A 389 -72.24 85.68 77.67
C PHE A 389 -73.27 86.76 78.04
N ILE A 390 -74.45 86.34 78.51
CA ILE A 390 -75.54 87.28 78.85
C ILE A 390 -75.14 88.14 80.05
N GLU A 391 -74.60 87.52 81.09
CA GLU A 391 -74.14 88.24 82.28
C GLU A 391 -73.02 89.23 81.95
N LEU A 392 -72.06 88.81 81.14
CA LEU A 392 -71.00 89.69 80.65
C LEU A 392 -71.60 90.86 79.87
N SER A 393 -72.61 90.59 79.04
CA SER A 393 -73.26 91.63 78.24
C SER A 393 -73.96 92.70 79.06
N VAL A 394 -74.67 92.26 80.11
CA VAL A 394 -75.31 93.19 81.05
C VAL A 394 -74.27 94.04 81.78
N ALA A 395 -73.16 93.45 82.20
CA ALA A 395 -72.10 94.19 82.87
C ALA A 395 -71.40 95.21 81.94
N ILE A 396 -71.23 94.88 80.65
CA ILE A 396 -70.67 95.79 79.63
C ILE A 396 -71.66 96.89 79.22
N ALA A 397 -72.96 96.70 79.34
CA ALA A 397 -73.96 97.74 79.06
C ALA A 397 -73.86 98.96 80.00
N VAL A 398 -73.26 98.78 81.19
CA VAL A 398 -73.04 99.85 82.16
C VAL A 398 -71.86 100.73 81.71
N THR A 399 -72.11 102.01 81.45
CA THR A 399 -71.13 102.94 80.82
C THR A 399 -69.76 103.00 81.51
N PRO A 400 -69.64 103.20 82.84
CA PRO A 400 -68.34 103.17 83.52
C PRO A 400 -67.59 101.86 83.29
N ASN A 401 -68.30 100.73 83.35
CA ASN A 401 -67.72 99.41 83.18
C ASN A 401 -67.23 99.22 81.74
N ARG A 402 -68.04 99.56 80.73
CA ARG A 402 -67.65 99.48 79.32
C ARG A 402 -66.36 100.23 79.04
N LEU A 403 -66.32 101.51 79.43
CA LEU A 403 -65.18 102.40 79.16
C LEU A 403 -63.91 101.90 79.85
N SER A 404 -64.04 101.24 81.01
CA SER A 404 -62.92 100.69 81.75
C SER A 404 -62.29 99.43 81.15
N VAL A 405 -62.97 98.72 80.23
CA VAL A 405 -62.44 97.49 79.61
C VAL A 405 -62.27 97.57 78.09
N VAL A 406 -63.01 98.42 77.40
CA VAL A 406 -63.05 98.43 75.93
C VAL A 406 -61.68 98.63 75.28
N LYS A 407 -60.83 99.50 75.85
CA LYS A 407 -59.47 99.71 75.34
C LYS A 407 -58.61 98.44 75.47
N GLN A 408 -58.73 97.73 76.60
CA GLN A 408 -57.97 96.50 76.83
C GLN A 408 -58.46 95.33 75.96
N LEU A 409 -59.77 95.31 75.66
CA LEU A 409 -60.33 94.35 74.71
C LEU A 409 -59.76 94.59 73.31
N PHE A 410 -59.63 95.85 72.89
CA PHE A 410 -58.99 96.19 71.62
C PHE A 410 -57.49 95.81 71.61
N ASP A 411 -56.74 96.21 72.65
CA ASP A 411 -55.29 95.92 72.74
C ASP A 411 -55.00 94.41 72.74
N SER A 412 -55.95 93.59 73.22
CA SER A 412 -55.84 92.12 73.22
C SER A 412 -56.35 91.47 71.93
N GLY A 413 -56.73 92.26 70.93
CA GLY A 413 -57.23 91.80 69.64
C GLY A 413 -58.62 91.14 69.70
N LEU A 414 -59.40 91.42 70.74
CA LEU A 414 -60.72 90.80 70.98
C LEU A 414 -61.87 91.57 70.34
N VAL A 415 -61.64 92.84 69.99
CA VAL A 415 -62.57 93.70 69.26
C VAL A 415 -61.76 94.58 68.31
N SER A 416 -62.40 95.14 67.28
CA SER A 416 -61.73 96.01 66.30
C SER A 416 -61.66 97.46 66.77
N GLU A 417 -60.84 98.27 66.09
CA GLU A 417 -60.71 99.72 66.34
C GLU A 417 -62.05 100.44 66.17
N THR A 418 -62.84 100.00 65.18
CA THR A 418 -64.20 100.52 64.96
C THR A 418 -65.11 100.26 66.16
N ASN A 419 -64.98 99.09 66.81
CA ASN A 419 -65.77 98.76 68.00
C ASN A 419 -65.34 99.57 69.22
N LEU A 420 -64.05 99.88 69.35
CA LEU A 420 -63.54 100.76 70.40
C LEU A 420 -64.19 102.15 70.29
N HIS A 421 -64.15 102.77 69.11
CA HIS A 421 -64.74 104.10 68.87
C HIS A 421 -66.26 104.11 69.14
N GLN A 422 -66.99 103.10 68.64
CA GLN A 422 -68.44 102.99 68.86
C GLN A 422 -68.80 102.89 70.34
N ALA A 423 -67.95 102.24 71.14
CA ALA A 423 -68.18 102.10 72.57
C ALA A 423 -67.85 103.37 73.39
N THR A 424 -67.06 104.33 72.85
CA THR A 424 -66.55 105.49 73.59
C THR A 424 -67.19 106.84 73.21
N GLU A 425 -67.35 107.19 71.93
CA GLU A 425 -67.43 108.61 71.51
C GLU A 425 -68.79 109.13 71.01
N ASP A 426 -69.79 108.27 70.80
CA ASP A 426 -71.06 108.70 70.18
C ASP A 426 -72.11 109.20 71.21
N ASP A 427 -72.13 110.49 71.54
CA ASP A 427 -73.03 111.08 72.55
C ASP A 427 -74.53 110.97 72.22
N THR A 428 -74.88 110.50 71.01
CA THR A 428 -76.28 110.31 70.58
C THR A 428 -76.86 108.94 70.93
N VAL A 429 -76.02 107.99 71.36
CA VAL A 429 -76.40 106.58 71.60
C VAL A 429 -76.25 106.21 73.08
N SER A 430 -77.28 105.56 73.63
CA SER A 430 -77.29 105.16 75.04
C SER A 430 -76.16 104.16 75.36
N GLY A 431 -75.68 104.18 76.61
CA GLY A 431 -74.62 103.26 77.05
C GLY A 431 -74.97 101.77 76.89
N ILE A 432 -76.25 101.42 76.96
CA ILE A 432 -76.74 100.05 76.82
C ILE A 432 -76.51 99.55 75.39
N GLU A 433 -76.85 100.38 74.41
CA GLU A 433 -76.77 100.03 72.99
C GLU A 433 -75.31 99.92 72.53
N LYS A 434 -74.45 100.83 73.00
CA LYS A 434 -72.98 100.73 72.83
C LYS A 434 -72.40 99.44 73.42
N GLY A 435 -72.87 99.02 74.59
CA GLY A 435 -72.42 97.77 75.21
C GLY A 435 -72.87 96.52 74.46
N ALA A 436 -74.10 96.51 73.94
CA ALA A 436 -74.64 95.40 73.16
C ALA A 436 -73.88 95.18 71.85
N VAL A 437 -73.53 96.26 71.13
CA VAL A 437 -72.71 96.18 69.90
C VAL A 437 -71.34 95.58 70.22
N LEU A 438 -70.67 96.08 71.26
CA LEU A 438 -69.37 95.57 71.68
C LEU A 438 -69.41 94.06 72.00
N MET A 439 -70.46 93.60 72.67
CA MET A 439 -70.63 92.19 73.02
C MET A 439 -70.94 91.29 71.83
N LYS A 440 -71.74 91.77 70.89
CA LYS A 440 -72.06 91.02 69.66
C LYS A 440 -70.77 90.71 68.89
N GLU A 441 -69.89 91.69 68.78
CA GLU A 441 -68.61 91.55 68.08
C GLU A 441 -67.64 90.68 68.87
N LEU A 442 -67.55 90.88 70.19
CA LEU A 442 -66.77 90.01 71.06
C LEU A 442 -67.20 88.54 70.94
N LYS A 443 -68.50 88.27 70.80
CA LYS A 443 -69.02 86.92 70.54
C LYS A 443 -68.53 86.34 69.23
N ALA A 444 -68.55 87.14 68.16
CA ALA A 444 -68.14 86.71 66.84
C ALA A 444 -66.65 86.37 66.82
N PHE A 445 -65.81 87.22 67.40
CA PHE A 445 -64.36 87.00 67.52
C PHE A 445 -64.04 85.70 68.25
N ILE A 446 -64.65 85.47 69.42
CA ILE A 446 -64.43 84.24 70.19
C ILE A 446 -64.98 83.00 69.46
N ASN A 447 -66.05 83.13 68.67
CA ASN A 447 -66.58 82.01 67.90
C ASN A 447 -65.64 81.57 66.77
N GLU A 448 -64.97 82.51 66.11
CA GLU A 448 -63.99 82.22 65.05
C GLU A 448 -62.64 81.81 65.62
N ARG A 449 -62.28 82.33 66.80
CA ARG A 449 -60.98 82.12 67.45
C ARG A 449 -61.15 81.75 68.93
N PRO A 450 -61.54 80.50 69.23
CA PRO A 450 -61.74 80.03 70.61
C PRO A 450 -60.48 80.15 71.47
N GLU A 451 -59.30 80.10 70.86
CA GLU A 451 -58.00 80.29 71.51
C GLU A 451 -57.89 81.64 72.23
N LEU A 452 -58.65 82.65 71.81
CA LEU A 452 -58.64 83.99 72.41
C LEU A 452 -59.46 84.09 73.71
N ILE A 453 -60.18 83.03 74.12
CA ILE A 453 -60.93 83.01 75.39
C ILE A 453 -60.00 83.26 76.57
N SER A 454 -58.79 82.69 76.56
CA SER A 454 -57.78 82.91 77.59
C SER A 454 -57.39 84.39 77.70
N SER A 455 -57.26 85.07 76.55
CA SER A 455 -56.99 86.51 76.48
C SER A 455 -58.18 87.33 77.00
N LEU A 456 -59.41 86.94 76.66
CA LEU A 456 -60.62 87.59 77.15
C LEU A 456 -60.74 87.50 78.67
N VAL A 457 -60.56 86.31 79.23
CA VAL A 457 -60.55 86.10 80.69
C VAL A 457 -59.50 87.01 81.35
N ALA A 458 -58.30 87.09 80.78
CA ALA A 458 -57.22 87.91 81.32
C ALA A 458 -57.56 89.41 81.31
N VAL A 459 -58.30 89.90 80.31
CA VAL A 459 -58.80 91.29 80.29
C VAL A 459 -59.87 91.51 81.35
N LEU A 460 -60.87 90.64 81.42
CA LEU A 460 -62.00 90.78 82.33
C LEU A 460 -61.59 90.66 83.81
N GLU A 461 -60.60 89.84 84.15
CA GLU A 461 -60.11 89.69 85.52
C GLU A 461 -59.45 90.94 86.10
N LYS A 462 -58.90 91.80 85.24
CA LYS A 462 -58.22 93.05 85.66
C LYS A 462 -59.21 94.10 86.14
N ASN A 463 -60.50 93.90 85.91
CA ASN A 463 -61.53 94.86 86.22
C ASN A 463 -62.50 94.29 87.26
N GLU A 464 -62.60 94.94 88.43
CA GLU A 464 -63.40 94.43 89.56
C GLU A 464 -64.87 94.19 89.19
N ALA A 465 -65.45 94.98 88.29
CA ALA A 465 -66.83 94.80 87.84
C ALA A 465 -67.05 93.47 87.08
N PHE A 466 -66.01 92.90 86.47
CA PHE A 466 -66.07 91.72 85.62
C PHE A 466 -65.36 90.50 86.20
N LYS A 467 -64.57 90.67 87.26
CA LYS A 467 -63.71 89.64 87.86
C LYS A 467 -64.43 88.35 88.23
N SER A 468 -65.66 88.46 88.75
CA SER A 468 -66.50 87.30 89.09
C SER A 468 -66.97 86.52 87.85
N ILE A 469 -67.26 87.22 86.74
CA ILE A 469 -67.66 86.62 85.46
C ILE A 469 -66.43 85.97 84.81
N ALA A 470 -65.28 86.64 84.82
CA ALA A 470 -64.03 86.15 84.26
C ALA A 470 -63.56 84.83 84.90
N LYS A 471 -63.64 84.72 86.24
CA LYS A 471 -63.32 83.47 86.95
C LYS A 471 -64.21 82.29 86.56
N ARG A 472 -65.46 82.55 86.17
CA ARG A 472 -66.39 81.52 85.72
C ARG A 472 -66.12 81.11 84.27
N ILE A 473 -65.78 82.06 83.40
CA ILE A 473 -65.37 81.77 82.01
C ILE A 473 -64.04 80.99 81.97
N ARG A 474 -63.17 81.14 82.97
CA ARG A 474 -61.90 80.38 83.09
C ARG A 474 -62.10 78.89 83.45
N LYS A 475 -63.16 78.55 84.17
CA LYS A 475 -63.42 77.18 84.65
C LYS A 475 -63.93 76.32 83.51
#